data_AF-A0A937U4I8-F1
#
_entry.id   AF-A0A937U4I8-F1
#
_cell.length_a   1.000
_cell.length_b   1.000
_cell.length_c   1.000
_cell.angle_alpha   90.00
_cell.angle_beta   90.00
_cell.angle_gamma   90.00
#
_symmetry.space_group_name_H-M   'P 1'
#
loop_
_entity.id
_entity.type
_entity.pdbx_description
1 polymer ?
#
loop_
_entity_poly.entity_id
_entity_poly.type
_entity_poly.pdbx_seq_one_letter_code
_entity_poly.pdbx_strand_id
1 'polypeptide(L)'
;MTKGRSTNLPASIHQRLLNLSMKEGQDFQFLLTRFALERFLYRLSVSPYAKQFILKGAMLFTVWTGKSRRPTRDLDLLGYCENNR
;
A
#
# COMPACT_ATOMS: atom_id res chain seq x y z
N MET A 1 -14.02 -23.46 -23.99
CA MET A 1 -13.40 -22.12 -24.05
C MET A 1 -12.49 -21.94 -22.84
N THR A 2 -11.19 -22.20 -23.00
CA THR A 2 -10.20 -21.98 -21.94
C THR A 2 -9.95 -20.49 -21.81
N LYS A 3 -10.36 -19.91 -20.67
CA LYS A 3 -10.16 -18.50 -20.36
C LYS A 3 -8.66 -18.24 -20.27
N GLY A 4 -8.07 -17.67 -21.34
CA GLY A 4 -6.64 -17.38 -21.42
C GLY A 4 -6.20 -16.58 -20.20
N ARG A 5 -5.19 -17.11 -19.50
CA ARG A 5 -4.59 -16.47 -18.32
C ARG A 5 -4.14 -15.08 -18.75
N SER A 6 -4.70 -14.02 -18.16
CA SER A 6 -4.33 -12.65 -18.53
C SER A 6 -2.82 -12.48 -18.37
N THR A 7 -2.11 -12.29 -19.48
CA THR A 7 -0.64 -12.20 -19.53
C THR A 7 -0.11 -10.92 -18.88
N ASN A 8 -0.97 -9.92 -18.65
CA ASN A 8 -0.59 -8.63 -18.08
C ASN A 8 -1.17 -8.45 -16.66
N LEU A 9 -0.40 -8.89 -15.65
CA LEU A 9 -0.75 -8.72 -14.24
C LEU A 9 -0.89 -7.24 -13.82
N PRO A 10 0.02 -6.32 -14.20
CA PRO A 10 -0.15 -4.89 -13.91
C PRO A 10 -1.48 -4.31 -14.41
N ALA A 11 -1.85 -4.59 -15.67
CA ALA A 11 -3.12 -4.13 -16.23
C ALA A 11 -4.33 -4.73 -15.48
N SER A 12 -4.25 -6.01 -15.10
CA SER A 12 -5.28 -6.66 -14.29
C SER A 12 -5.45 -6.00 -12.92
N ILE A 13 -4.35 -5.70 -12.23
CA ILE A 13 -4.37 -5.00 -10.93
C ILE A 13 -4.94 -3.59 -11.09
N HIS A 14 -4.48 -2.83 -12.08
CA HIS A 14 -4.97 -1.48 -12.37
C HIS A 14 -6.49 -1.48 -12.61
N GLN A 15 -6.99 -2.39 -13.46
CA GLN A 15 -8.42 -2.49 -13.73
C GLN A 15 -9.23 -2.87 -12.48
N ARG A 16 -8.71 -3.77 -11.63
CA ARG A 16 -9.37 -4.15 -10.38
C ARG A 16 -9.45 -2.97 -9.40
N LEU A 17 -8.39 -2.17 -9.30
CA LEU A 17 -8.39 -0.96 -8.48
C LEU A 17 -9.36 0.09 -9.05
N LEU A 18 -9.41 0.26 -10.37
CA LEU A 18 -10.35 1.18 -11.01
C LEU A 18 -11.80 0.77 -10.75
N ASN A 19 -12.11 -0.52 -10.87
CA ASN A 19 -13.44 -1.04 -10.54
C ASN A 19 -13.78 -0.83 -9.06
N LEU A 20 -12.80 -0.98 -8.16
CA LEU A 20 -12.99 -0.75 -6.74
C LEU A 20 -13.24 0.73 -6.42
N SER A 21 -12.52 1.66 -7.06
CA SER A 21 -12.72 3.10 -6.85
C SER A 21 -14.12 3.53 -7.30
N MET A 22 -14.60 3.02 -8.43
CA MET A 22 -15.97 3.25 -8.91
C MET A 22 -17.02 2.68 -7.95
N LYS A 23 -16.79 1.46 -7.42
CA LYS A 23 -17.71 0.81 -6.48
C LYS A 23 -17.82 1.54 -5.15
N GLU A 24 -16.70 2.03 -4.61
CA GLU A 24 -16.64 2.71 -3.31
C GLU A 24 -16.83 4.22 -3.39
N GLY A 25 -16.96 4.79 -4.59
CA GLY A 25 -17.04 6.24 -4.79
C GLY A 25 -15.78 6.97 -4.33
N GLN A 26 -14.62 6.31 -4.36
CA GLN A 26 -13.33 6.86 -3.92
C GLN A 26 -12.53 7.38 -5.11
N ASP A 27 -11.66 8.35 -4.85
CA ASP A 27 -10.69 8.82 -5.84
C ASP A 27 -9.72 7.69 -6.24
N PHE A 28 -9.58 7.46 -7.56
CA PHE A 28 -8.77 6.37 -8.09
C PHE A 28 -7.29 6.55 -7.79
N GLN A 29 -6.76 7.78 -7.85
CA GLN A 29 -5.36 8.05 -7.55
C GLN A 29 -5.05 7.79 -6.08
N PHE A 30 -5.94 8.19 -5.18
CA PHE A 30 -5.84 7.88 -3.76
C PHE A 30 -5.78 6.36 -3.51
N LEU A 31 -6.69 5.60 -4.13
CA LEU A 31 -6.70 4.14 -3.99
C LEU A 31 -5.43 3.49 -4.56
N LEU A 32 -4.92 4.00 -5.68
CA LEU A 32 -3.68 3.55 -6.29
C LEU A 32 -2.46 3.81 -5.39
N THR A 33 -2.35 5.01 -4.82
CA THR A 33 -1.30 5.36 -3.85
C THR A 33 -1.38 4.46 -2.62
N ARG A 34 -2.59 4.30 -2.04
CA ARG A 34 -2.79 3.43 -0.88
C ARG A 34 -2.35 2.00 -1.17
N PHE A 35 -2.75 1.44 -2.31
CA PHE A 35 -2.32 0.11 -2.73
C PHE A 35 -0.79 0.02 -2.84
N ALA A 36 -0.13 0.99 -3.47
CA ALA A 36 1.31 1.00 -3.61
C ALA A 36 2.02 1.03 -2.25
N LEU A 37 1.56 1.87 -1.32
CA LEU A 37 2.12 1.97 0.04
C LEU A 37 1.91 0.69 0.85
N GLU A 38 0.71 0.10 0.82
CA GLU A 38 0.43 -1.17 1.51
C GLU A 38 1.28 -2.32 0.94
N ARG A 39 1.48 -2.38 -0.38
CA ARG A 39 2.38 -3.35 -1.02
C ARG A 39 3.84 -3.12 -0.66
N PHE A 40 4.26 -1.86 -0.51
CA PHE A 40 5.59 -1.52 -0.02
C PHE A 40 5.78 -1.98 1.43
N LEU A 41 4.85 -1.66 2.33
CA LEU A 41 4.88 -2.11 3.72
C LEU A 41 4.92 -3.63 3.85
N TYR A 42 4.14 -4.35 3.03
CA TYR A 42 4.23 -5.80 2.97
C TYR A 42 5.64 -6.27 2.61
N ARG A 43 6.24 -5.73 1.54
CA ARG A 43 7.61 -6.09 1.14
C ARG A 43 8.64 -5.74 2.22
N LEU A 44 8.50 -4.58 2.87
CA LEU A 44 9.35 -4.16 3.97
C LEU A 44 9.25 -5.16 5.15
N SER A 45 8.03 -5.58 5.50
CA SER A 45 7.78 -6.48 6.64
C SER A 45 8.38 -7.89 6.48
N VAL A 46 8.56 -8.37 5.25
CA VAL A 46 9.18 -9.66 4.94
C VAL A 46 10.66 -9.52 4.53
N SER A 47 11.20 -8.30 4.53
CA SER A 47 12.59 -8.03 4.19
C SER A 47 13.50 -8.16 5.42
N PRO A 48 14.83 -8.31 5.22
CA PRO A 48 15.80 -8.27 6.32
C PRO A 48 15.75 -6.96 7.15
N TYR A 49 15.20 -5.88 6.58
CA TYR A 49 15.13 -4.57 7.20
C TYR A 49 13.87 -4.37 8.07
N ALA A 50 12.97 -5.35 8.17
CA ALA A 50 11.68 -5.20 8.84
C ALA A 50 11.79 -4.65 10.27
N LYS A 51 12.82 -5.08 11.02
CA LYS A 51 13.04 -4.68 12.42
C LYS A 51 13.68 -3.30 12.57
N GLN A 52 14.13 -2.68 11.48
CA GLN A 52 14.76 -1.37 11.49
C GLN A 52 13.75 -0.24 11.39
N PHE A 53 12.48 -0.51 11.07
CA PHE A 53 11.48 0.53 10.83
C PHE A 53 10.20 0.30 11.65
N ILE A 54 9.65 1.38 12.19
CA ILE A 54 8.31 1.42 12.78
C ILE A 54 7.41 2.33 11.95
N LEU A 55 6.23 1.82 11.58
CA LEU A 55 5.18 2.60 10.93
C LEU A 55 4.61 3.62 11.91
N LYS A 56 4.51 4.87 11.48
CA LYS A 56 3.91 5.97 12.24
C LYS A 56 3.02 6.82 11.33
N GLY A 57 2.58 7.97 11.85
CA GLY A 57 1.83 8.96 11.10
C GLY A 57 0.42 8.51 10.72
N ALA A 58 -0.16 9.17 9.72
CA ALA A 58 -1.57 8.98 9.35
C ALA A 58 -1.87 7.57 8.81
N MET A 59 -0.90 6.94 8.13
CA MET A 59 -1.09 5.60 7.54
C MET A 59 -1.22 4.51 8.62
N LEU A 60 -0.60 4.69 9.79
CA LEU A 60 -0.76 3.77 10.93
C LEU A 60 -2.23 3.63 11.31
N PHE A 61 -2.98 4.74 11.38
CA PHE A 61 -4.41 4.70 11.72
C PHE A 61 -5.23 3.93 10.68
N THR A 62 -4.92 4.07 9.39
CA THR A 62 -5.60 3.34 8.32
C THR A 62 -5.38 1.84 8.45
N VAL A 63 -4.14 1.40 8.71
CA VAL A 63 -3.81 -0.02 8.88
C VAL A 63 -4.43 -0.59 10.16
N TRP A 64 -4.39 0.16 11.26
CA TRP A 64 -4.88 -0.29 12.56
C TRP A 64 -6.40 -0.35 12.65
N THR A 65 -7.10 0.63 12.07
CA THR A 65 -8.57 0.76 12.21
C THR A 65 -9.33 0.25 10.99
N GLY A 66 -8.64 -0.04 9.89
CA GLY A 66 -9.25 -0.37 8.59
C GLY A 66 -10.02 0.79 7.95
N LYS A 67 -10.02 1.99 8.56
CA LYS A 67 -10.75 3.17 8.10
C LYS A 67 -9.78 4.32 7.86
N SER A 68 -9.77 4.83 6.64
CA SER A 68 -9.08 6.08 6.32
C SER A 68 -9.96 7.26 6.76
N ARG A 69 -9.65 7.88 7.91
CA ARG A 69 -10.35 9.09 8.38
C ARG A 69 -9.98 10.34 7.57
N ARG A 70 -8.76 10.36 7.03
CA ARG A 70 -8.23 11.42 6.16
C ARG A 70 -7.34 10.77 5.11
N PRO A 71 -7.53 11.07 3.81
CA PRO A 71 -6.59 10.66 2.78
C PRO A 71 -5.16 11.12 3.12
N THR A 72 -4.24 10.18 3.24
CA THR A 72 -2.79 10.45 3.29
C THR A 72 -2.13 9.80 2.09
N ARG A 73 -1.17 10.49 1.49
CA ARG A 73 -0.32 9.95 0.42
C ARG A 73 1.09 9.64 0.92
N ASP A 74 1.35 9.93 2.18
CA ASP A 74 2.66 9.85 2.79
C ASP A 74 2.80 8.55 3.59
N LEU A 75 4.02 8.03 3.63
CA LEU A 75 4.42 6.92 4.47
C LEU A 75 5.49 7.39 5.44
N ASP A 76 5.09 7.55 6.70
CA ASP A 76 5.99 7.95 7.77
C ASP A 76 6.58 6.72 8.46
N LEU A 77 7.90 6.59 8.44
CA LEU A 77 8.64 5.55 9.16
C LEU A 77 9.60 6.18 10.17
N LEU A 78 9.72 5.57 11.33
CA LEU A 78 10.83 5.81 12.25
C LEU A 78 11.88 4.72 12.01
N GLY A 79 13.09 5.10 11.62
CA GLY A 79 14.19 4.19 11.37
C GLY A 79 15.17 4.10 12.54
N TYR A 80 15.60 2.90 12.88
CA TYR A 80 16.75 2.62 13.75
C TYR A 80 17.90 2.16 12.88
N CYS A 81 18.92 3.02 12.76
CA CYS A 81 20.17 2.68 12.11
C CYS A 81 21.27 2.68 13.17
N GLU A 82 22.15 1.68 13.12
CA GLU A 82 23.38 1.74 13.90
C GLU A 82 24.25 2.88 13.36
N ASN A 83 24.51 3.88 14.20
CA ASN A 83 25.53 4.88 13.93
C ASN A 83 26.90 4.25 14.22
N ASN A 84 27.36 3.33 13.38
CA ASN A 84 28.78 2.94 13.40
C ASN A 84 29.58 4.06 12.72
N ARG A 85 30.05 5.01 13.53
CA ARG A 85 31.17 5.91 13.23
C ARG A 85 32.36 5.52 14.08
#